data_AF-A0A0B7H8Z7-F1
#
_entry.id   AF-A0A0B7H8Z7-F1
#
_cell.length_a   1.000
_cell.length_b   1.000
_cell.length_c   1.000
_cell.angle_alpha   90.00
_cell.angle_beta   90.00
_cell.angle_gamma   90.00
#
_symmetry.space_group_name_H-M   'P 1'
#
loop_
_entity.id
_entity.type
_entity.pdbx_description
1 polymer ?
#
loop_
_entity_poly.entity_id
_entity_poly.type
_entity_poly.pdbx_seq_one_letter_code
_entity_poly.pdbx_strand_id
1 'polypeptide(L)' 'MTKRIYDLYKNTPELEHLQVGFIALSKSGEIGAFCVRKGFNYALQSKNQQNTLIDATYMME' A
#
# COMPACT_ATOMS: atom_id res chain seq x y z
N MET A 1 -8.69 1.40 -4.40
CA MET A 1 -9.17 0.28 -3.56
C MET A 1 -9.14 0.64 -2.08
N THR A 2 -7.99 1.12 -1.56
CA THR A 2 -7.83 1.67 -0.20
C THR A 2 -8.92 2.68 0.20
N LYS A 3 -9.22 3.66 -0.66
CA LYS A 3 -10.29 4.65 -0.42
C LYS A 3 -11.66 4.01 -0.13
N ARG A 4 -12.03 2.96 -0.86
CA ARG A 4 -13.32 2.26 -0.66
C ARG A 4 -13.38 1.56 0.70
N ILE A 5 -12.28 0.96 1.13
CA ILE A 5 -12.19 0.31 2.44
C ILE A 5 -12.25 1.38 3.54
N TYR A 6 -11.52 2.48 3.38
CA TYR A 6 -11.63 3.61 4.29
C TYR A 6 -13.06 4.14 4.39
N ASP A 7 -13.74 4.36 3.26
CA ASP A 7 -15.13 4.83 3.24
C ASP A 7 -16.12 3.88 3.93
N LEU A 8 -15.81 2.58 3.99
CA LEU A 8 -16.63 1.59 4.69
C LEU A 8 -16.48 1.70 6.21
N TYR A 9 -15.28 2.00 6.71
CA TYR A 9 -14.95 2.04 8.13
C TYR A 9 -14.86 3.46 8.72
N LYS A 10 -14.98 4.51 7.90
CA LYS A 10 -14.76 5.91 8.34
C LYS A 10 -15.63 6.40 9.50
N ASN A 11 -16.75 5.72 9.77
CA ASN A 11 -17.69 6.07 10.83
C ASN A 11 -17.71 5.02 11.95
N THR A 12 -16.70 4.16 12.03
CA THR A 12 -16.63 3.07 13.00
C THR A 12 -15.38 3.21 13.86
N PRO A 13 -15.39 2.75 15.12
CA PRO A 13 -14.23 2.86 16.01
C PRO A 13 -13.00 2.10 15.48
N GLU A 14 -13.20 1.08 14.63
CA GLU A 14 -12.15 0.29 14.01
C GLU A 14 -11.25 1.12 13.07
N LEU A 15 -11.69 2.30 12.62
CA LEU A 15 -10.88 3.19 11.78
C LEU A 15 -9.52 3.54 12.41
N GLU A 16 -9.47 3.67 13.74
CA GLU A 16 -8.25 4.02 14.46
C GLU A 16 -7.13 3.01 14.20
N HIS A 17 -7.48 1.73 14.10
CA HIS A 17 -6.52 0.63 13.94
C HIS A 17 -6.50 0.03 12.54
N LEU A 18 -7.37 0.51 11.64
CA LEU A 18 -7.44 0.03 10.27
C LEU A 18 -6.16 0.39 9.50
N GLN A 19 -5.45 -0.65 9.05
CA GLN A 19 -4.36 -0.55 8.09
C GLN A 19 -4.61 -1.54 6.95
N VAL A 20 -4.52 -1.04 5.72
CA VAL A 20 -4.62 -1.87 4.52
C VAL A 20 -3.65 -1.34 3.48
N GLY A 21 -2.78 -2.21 2.98
CA GLY A 21 -1.83 -1.92 1.90
C GLY A 21 -2.07 -2.86 0.73
N PHE A 22 -1.81 -2.35 -0.48
CA PHE A 22 -1.78 -3.16 -1.69
C PHE A 22 -0.44 -2.98 -2.39
N ILE A 23 0.05 -4.07 -2.95
CA ILE A 23 1.09 -4.09 -3.97
C ILE A 23 0.48 -4.66 -5.25
N ALA A 24 0.81 -4.06 -6.38
CA ALA A 24 0.30 -4.46 -7.68
C ALA A 24 1.45 -4.51 -8.69
N LEU A 25 1.39 -5.51 -9.55
CA LEU A 25 2.32 -5.71 -10.66
C LEU A 25 1.50 -5.91 -11.93
N SER A 26 1.75 -5.11 -12.95
CA SER A 26 1.13 -5.27 -14.26
C SER A 26 1.90 -6.32 -15.09
N LYS A 27 1.28 -6.82 -16.17
CA LYS A 27 1.96 -7.73 -17.10
C LYS A 27 3.13 -7.08 -17.86
N SER A 28 3.14 -5.75 -17.98
CA SER A 28 4.26 -4.98 -18.54
C SER A 28 5.40 -4.79 -17.55
N GLY A 29 5.25 -5.20 -16.29
CA GLY A 29 6.27 -5.08 -15.25
C GLY A 29 6.20 -3.78 -14.45
N GLU A 30 5.15 -2.97 -14.63
CA GLU A 30 4.93 -1.76 -13.83
C GLU A 30 4.47 -2.14 -12.44
N ILE A 31 5.00 -1.45 -11.43
CA ILE A 31 4.74 -1.74 -10.02
C ILE A 31 4.09 -0.52 -9.39
N GLY A 32 3.05 -0.76 -8.60
CA GLY A 32 2.42 0.26 -7.77
C GLY A 32 2.15 -0.28 -6.36
N ALA A 33 2.29 0.58 -5.37
CA ALA A 33 1.92 0.27 -4.00
C ALA A 33 1.18 1.44 -3.36
N PHE A 34 0.17 1.14 -2.54
CA PHE A 34 -0.58 2.17 -1.82
C PHE A 34 -1.20 1.61 -0.55
N CYS A 35 -1.16 2.36 0.55
CA CYS A 35 -1.74 1.97 1.83
C CYS A 35 -2.63 3.05 2.48
N VAL A 36 -3.37 2.66 3.51
CA VAL A 36 -4.22 3.58 4.28
C VAL A 36 -3.35 4.45 5.19
N ARG A 37 -2.47 3.85 6.01
CA ARG A 37 -1.59 4.57 6.93
C ARG A 37 -0.13 4.45 6.53
N LYS A 38 0.68 5.44 6.89
CA LYS A 38 2.15 5.42 6.75
C LYS A 38 2.79 4.18 7.42
N GLY A 39 3.98 3.81 6.95
CA GLY A 39 4.79 2.74 7.55
C GLY A 39 4.69 1.38 6.85
N PHE A 40 3.97 1.29 5.73
CA PHE A 40 3.98 0.09 4.89
C PHE A 40 5.11 0.19 3.85
N ASN A 41 5.97 -0.82 3.83
CA ASN A 41 7.03 -0.98 2.84
C ASN A 41 6.97 -2.36 2.18
N TYR A 42 7.58 -2.46 1.01
CA TYR A 42 7.64 -3.70 0.24
C TYR A 42 9.02 -3.88 -0.38
N ALA A 43 9.42 -5.15 -0.53
CA ALA A 43 10.68 -5.51 -1.18
C ALA A 43 10.47 -5.62 -2.70
N LEU A 44 11.30 -4.92 -3.47
CA LEU A 44 11.37 -5.03 -4.92
C LEU A 44 12.68 -5.67 -5.33
N GLN A 45 12.58 -6.80 -6.04
CA GLN A 45 13.67 -7.46 -6.73
C GLN A 45 13.29 -7.74 -8.17
N SER A 46 14.18 -7.44 -9.11
CA SER A 46 14.01 -7.75 -10.53
C SER A 46 15.34 -8.19 -11.14
N LYS A 47 15.33 -8.56 -12.43
CA LYS A 47 16.58 -8.88 -13.14
C LYS A 47 17.52 -7.66 -13.25
N ASN A 48 16.96 -6.45 -13.25
CA ASN A 48 17.69 -5.20 -13.45
C ASN A 48 17.89 -4.41 -12.14
N GLN A 49 17.29 -4.87 -11.03
CA GLN A 49 17.32 -4.19 -9.74
C GLN A 49 17.52 -5.21 -8.63
N GLN A 50 18.58 -5.02 -7.85
CA GLN A 50 18.84 -5.82 -6.66
C GLN A 50 17.74 -5.59 -5.61
N ASN A 51 17.60 -6.51 -4.67
CA ASN A 51 16.57 -6.42 -3.64
C ASN A 51 16.66 -5.09 -2.87
N THR A 52 15.58 -4.32 -2.91
CA THR A 52 15.47 -2.99 -2.30
C THR A 52 14.16 -2.86 -1.56
N LEU A 53 14.17 -2.16 -0.42
CA LEU A 53 12.97 -1.88 0.35
C LEU A 53 12.42 -0.51 -0.07
N ILE A 54 11.15 -0.45 -0.45
CA ILE A 54 10.47 0.74 -0.95
C ILE A 54 9.29 1.06 -0.04
N ASP A 55 9.19 2.30 0.42
CA ASP A 55 8.02 2.80 1.14
C ASP A 55 6.87 3.06 0.18
N ALA A 56 5.69 2.54 0.51
CA ALA A 56 4.49 2.77 -0.27
C ALA A 56 3.91 4.16 0.00
N THR A 57 3.27 4.74 -1.00
CA THR A 57 2.45 5.94 -0.83
C THR A 57 1.26 5.63 0.08
N TYR A 58 0.84 6.60 0.88
CA TYR A 58 -0.22 6.42 1.87
C TYR A 58 -1.30 7.52 1.76
N MET A 59 -2.45 7.25 2.36
CA MET A 59 -3.58 8.19 2.43
C MET A 59 -3.54 9.07 3.68
N MET A 60 -3.09 8.52 4.81
CA MET A 60 -3.09 9.17 6.13
C MET A 60 -1.76 8.93 6.84
N GLU A 61 -1.35 9.90 7.65
CA GLU A 61 -0.25 9.72 8.62
C GLU A 61 -0.74 9.06 9.91
#